data_AF-A0A7Y2JMX8-F1
#
_entry.id   AF-A0A7Y2JMX8-F1
#
_cell.length_a   1.000
_cell.length_b   1.000
_cell.length_c   1.000
_cell.angle_alpha   90.00
_cell.angle_beta   90.00
_cell.angle_gamma   90.00
#
_symmetry.space_group_name_H-M   'P 1'
#
loop_
_entity.id
_entity.type
_entity.pdbx_description
1 polymer ?
#
loop_
_entity_poly.entity_id
_entity_poly.type
_entity_poly.pdbx_seq_one_letter_code
_entity_poly.pdbx_strand_id
1 'polypeptide(L)'
;MALEDHRFPCDNCGSDLRFDPGDERLVCDHCGNVEIIEHGPWTQSRAIAELDFEAALKALPDDPVMEVTRVSHCPNCGARVEFDPDLHATECPFCATPVVTDTGPSRQIKPRAVLPFALEEKEAREAMTEWLGALWFAPNGLQEYARKGRRLSGIYTPCWTFDADTKSSYNGARGIVYYEDHKVVRNGRHEIRRVAKVRWTPASGRVARFFDDVLIVASEALPKRFRSGIANWDLTRLEPYLPEYLAGFRAEAYTVELEQAFREARGVMDRQILRDVKFDIGGDRQRV
;
A
#
# COMPACT_ATOMS: atom_id res chain seq x y z
N MET A 1 17.94 7.60 22.19
CA MET A 1 17.83 6.35 21.40
C MET A 1 18.97 6.31 20.40
N ALA A 2 19.60 5.16 20.22
CA ALA A 2 20.68 4.98 19.24
C ALA A 2 20.08 4.90 17.83
N LEU A 3 20.86 5.29 16.82
CA LEU A 3 20.56 4.95 15.43
C LEU A 3 20.64 3.43 15.31
N GLU A 4 19.56 2.77 14.88
CA GLU A 4 19.60 1.35 14.55
C GLU A 4 20.32 1.20 13.20
N ASP A 5 21.47 0.53 13.21
CA ASP A 5 22.25 0.20 12.01
C ASP A 5 21.95 -1.27 11.67
N HIS A 6 21.18 -1.48 10.60
CA HIS A 6 20.73 -2.82 10.19
C HIS A 6 21.78 -3.48 9.29
N ARG A 7 22.94 -3.81 9.87
CA ARG A 7 23.97 -4.64 9.21
C ARG A 7 23.79 -6.10 9.60
N PHE A 8 23.88 -6.97 8.60
CA PHE A 8 23.74 -8.43 8.74
C PHE A 8 25.05 -9.10 8.34
N PRO A 9 26.09 -9.08 9.19
CA PRO A 9 27.36 -9.72 8.86
C PRO A 9 27.24 -11.24 8.91
N CYS A 10 27.79 -11.91 7.90
CA CYS A 10 27.88 -13.36 7.83
C CYS A 10 28.79 -13.93 8.91
N ASP A 11 28.31 -14.88 9.71
CA ASP A 11 29.09 -15.47 10.81
C ASP A 11 30.32 -16.27 10.34
N ASN A 12 30.33 -16.71 9.07
CA ASN A 12 31.43 -17.50 8.51
C ASN A 12 32.57 -16.64 7.92
N CYS A 13 32.27 -15.48 7.33
CA CYS A 13 33.28 -14.69 6.60
C CYS A 13 33.22 -13.17 6.83
N GLY A 14 32.22 -12.67 7.57
CA GLY A 14 32.05 -11.25 7.88
C GLY A 14 31.56 -10.36 6.73
N SER A 15 31.23 -10.92 5.56
CA SER A 15 30.58 -10.19 4.45
C SER A 15 29.09 -9.99 4.75
N ASP A 16 28.44 -9.01 4.14
CA ASP A 16 27.01 -8.78 4.37
C ASP A 16 26.15 -9.90 3.76
N LEU A 17 25.16 -10.35 4.54
CA LEU A 17 24.10 -11.26 4.12
C LEU A 17 23.03 -10.50 3.32
N ARG A 18 22.32 -11.24 2.47
CA ARG A 18 21.19 -10.77 1.67
C ARG A 18 19.97 -11.64 1.93
N PHE A 19 18.80 -11.04 2.01
CA PHE A 19 17.53 -11.75 2.02
C PHE A 19 17.32 -12.42 0.67
N ASP A 20 17.03 -13.72 0.73
CA ASP A 20 16.70 -14.59 -0.38
C ASP A 20 15.18 -14.87 -0.34
N PRO A 21 14.38 -14.16 -1.16
CA PRO A 21 12.92 -14.31 -1.23
C PRO A 21 12.41 -15.73 -1.42
N GLY A 22 13.16 -16.57 -2.15
CA GLY A 22 12.67 -17.89 -2.57
C GLY A 22 12.50 -18.86 -1.41
N ASP A 23 13.42 -18.85 -0.46
CA ASP A 23 13.49 -19.78 0.68
C ASP A 23 13.38 -19.06 2.04
N GLU A 24 12.98 -17.78 2.05
CA GLU A 24 12.85 -16.92 3.24
C GLU A 24 14.03 -16.99 4.21
N ARG A 25 15.23 -16.84 3.65
CA ARG A 25 16.50 -17.01 4.37
C ARG A 25 17.49 -15.91 4.05
N LEU A 26 18.59 -15.87 4.78
CA LEU A 26 19.72 -15.02 4.50
C LEU A 26 20.83 -15.82 3.80
N VAL A 27 21.38 -15.26 2.73
CA VAL A 27 22.48 -15.87 1.95
C VAL A 27 23.63 -14.88 1.83
N CYS A 28 24.85 -15.36 2.07
CA CYS A 28 26.07 -14.58 1.87
C CYS A 28 26.53 -14.67 0.41
N ASP A 29 26.49 -13.55 -0.31
CA ASP A 29 26.96 -13.47 -1.71
C ASP A 29 28.46 -13.80 -1.87
N HIS A 30 29.25 -13.72 -0.79
CA HIS A 30 30.70 -13.94 -0.83
C HIS A 30 31.11 -15.40 -0.63
N CYS A 31 30.62 -16.04 0.42
CA CYS A 31 31.04 -17.40 0.80
C CYS A 31 29.93 -18.46 0.64
N GLY A 32 28.70 -18.05 0.31
CA GLY A 32 27.56 -18.94 0.17
C GLY A 32 27.00 -19.47 1.49
N ASN A 33 27.40 -18.92 2.65
CA ASN A 33 26.77 -19.26 3.93
C ASN A 33 25.29 -18.95 3.88
N VAL A 34 24.49 -19.82 4.49
CA VAL A 34 23.04 -19.69 4.57
C VAL A 34 22.63 -19.67 6.03
N GLU A 35 21.83 -18.68 6.38
CA GLU A 35 21.25 -18.50 7.71
C GLU A 35 19.73 -18.46 7.58
N ILE A 36 19.03 -19.23 8.39
CA ILE A 36 17.56 -19.25 8.39
C ILE A 36 17.09 -18.05 9.20
N ILE A 37 16.12 -17.31 8.69
CA ILE A 37 15.45 -16.29 9.49
C ILE A 37 14.67 -17.04 10.57
N GLU A 38 15.18 -17.02 11.80
CA GLU A 38 14.53 -17.73 12.89
C GLU A 38 13.25 -17.00 13.30
N HIS A 39 12.11 -17.47 12.78
CA HIS A 39 10.82 -17.32 13.46
C HIS A 39 10.85 -18.25 14.68
N GLY A 40 11.60 -17.87 15.72
CA GLY A 40 11.70 -18.65 16.95
C GLY A 40 10.32 -19.15 17.45
N PRO A 41 10.27 -20.17 18.32
CA PRO A 41 9.00 -20.76 18.80
C PRO A 41 8.04 -19.76 19.49
N TRP A 42 8.54 -18.55 19.80
CA TRP A 42 7.79 -17.42 20.36
C TRP A 42 7.43 -16.32 19.32
N THR A 43 7.87 -16.48 18.07
CA THR A 43 7.69 -15.54 16.96
C THR A 43 6.49 -15.92 16.10
N GLN A 44 6.21 -17.22 15.91
CA GLN A 44 4.92 -17.70 15.38
C GLN A 44 3.73 -17.34 16.29
N SER A 45 3.99 -16.96 17.55
CA SER A 45 2.99 -16.53 18.53
C SER A 45 2.94 -15.01 18.75
N ARG A 46 3.76 -14.22 18.04
CA ARG A 46 3.53 -12.77 17.92
C ARG A 46 2.61 -12.55 16.75
N ALA A 47 1.30 -12.60 17.01
CA ALA A 47 0.35 -11.91 16.17
C ALA A 47 0.89 -10.49 15.90
N ILE A 48 0.76 -10.01 14.66
CA ILE A 48 1.10 -8.63 14.30
C ILE A 48 0.37 -7.75 15.31
N ALA A 49 1.13 -7.12 16.21
CA ALA A 49 0.50 -6.35 17.27
C ALA A 49 0.09 -4.99 16.69
N GLU A 50 -1.20 -4.87 16.44
CA GLU A 50 -1.88 -3.64 16.06
C GLU A 50 -1.70 -2.56 17.13
N LEU A 51 -1.69 -1.31 16.68
CA LEU A 51 -1.56 -0.15 17.55
C LEU A 51 -2.93 0.50 17.72
N ASP A 52 -3.26 0.89 18.95
CA ASP A 52 -4.41 1.76 19.19
C ASP A 52 -4.18 3.10 18.46
N PHE A 53 -5.15 3.49 17.63
CA PHE A 53 -5.03 4.66 16.76
C PHE A 53 -4.84 5.96 17.53
N GLU A 54 -5.58 6.17 18.62
CA GLU A 54 -5.46 7.40 19.42
C GLU A 54 -4.15 7.46 20.18
N ALA A 55 -3.67 6.32 20.70
CA ALA A 55 -2.38 6.22 21.35
C ALA A 55 -1.25 6.48 20.36
N ALA A 56 -1.30 5.90 19.16
CA ALA A 56 -0.31 6.10 18.11
C ALA A 56 -0.24 7.56 17.64
N LEU A 57 -1.38 8.27 17.54
CA LEU A 57 -1.40 9.71 17.23
C LEU A 57 -0.78 10.58 18.32
N LYS A 58 -0.86 10.14 19.58
CA LYS A 58 -0.32 10.87 20.75
C LYS A 58 1.10 10.42 21.12
N ALA A 59 1.65 9.43 20.43
CA ALA A 59 2.95 8.85 20.74
C ALA A 59 4.01 9.94 20.74
N LEU A 60 4.79 9.98 21.82
CA LEU A 60 5.85 10.97 21.99
C LEU A 60 7.12 10.48 21.28
N PRO A 61 8.05 11.39 20.96
CA PRO A 61 9.28 11.02 20.26
C PRO A 61 10.18 10.01 20.97
N ASP A 62 9.97 9.75 22.28
CA ASP A 62 10.72 8.78 23.08
C ASP A 62 9.92 7.49 23.36
N ASP A 63 8.75 7.36 22.75
CA ASP A 63 7.91 6.17 22.84
C ASP A 63 8.61 4.97 22.15
N PRO A 64 8.61 3.76 22.75
CA PRO A 64 9.19 2.56 22.12
C PRO A 64 8.57 2.17 20.78
N VAL A 65 7.40 2.71 20.44
CA VAL A 65 6.76 2.56 19.12
C VAL A 65 7.49 3.37 18.03
N MET A 66 8.31 4.34 18.42
CA MET A 66 9.06 5.19 17.50
C MET A 66 10.49 4.68 17.27
N GLU A 67 11.03 4.98 16.09
CA GLU A 67 12.43 4.80 15.74
C GLU A 67 13.02 6.04 15.10
N VAL A 68 14.35 6.08 15.09
CA VAL A 68 15.12 7.13 14.44
C VAL A 68 15.96 6.49 13.35
N THR A 69 15.60 6.74 12.10
CA THR A 69 16.33 6.26 10.91
C THR A 69 16.99 7.42 10.18
N ARG A 70 18.02 7.12 9.37
CA ARG A 70 18.62 8.13 8.47
C ARG A 70 18.00 7.98 7.10
N VAL A 71 17.28 9.01 6.71
CA VAL A 71 16.54 9.03 5.46
C VAL A 71 17.13 10.12 4.58
N SER A 72 17.25 9.85 3.28
CA SER A 72 17.63 10.85 2.27
C SER A 72 16.38 11.31 1.51
N HIS A 73 16.22 12.62 1.38
CA HIS A 73 15.13 13.25 0.64
C HIS A 73 15.53 13.53 -0.82
N CYS A 74 14.75 13.02 -1.77
CA CYS A 74 14.91 13.33 -3.19
C CYS A 74 14.23 14.66 -3.56
N PRO A 75 14.96 15.68 -4.04
CA PRO A 75 14.37 16.98 -4.36
C PRO A 75 13.48 16.96 -5.62
N ASN A 76 13.57 15.93 -6.46
CA ASN A 76 12.83 15.85 -7.72
C ASN A 76 11.47 15.16 -7.56
N CYS A 77 11.42 13.97 -6.93
CA CYS A 77 10.17 13.23 -6.74
C CYS A 77 9.62 13.27 -5.31
N GLY A 78 10.35 13.83 -4.34
CA GLY A 78 9.93 13.89 -2.94
C GLY A 78 10.07 12.58 -2.16
N ALA A 79 10.60 11.51 -2.78
CA ALA A 79 10.83 10.25 -2.10
C ALA A 79 11.76 10.40 -0.90
N ARG A 80 11.47 9.65 0.16
CA ARG A 80 12.26 9.59 1.38
C ARG A 80 12.72 8.15 1.55
N VAL A 81 14.01 7.90 1.31
CA VAL A 81 14.57 6.54 1.22
C VAL A 81 15.69 6.38 2.23
N GLU A 82 15.68 5.24 2.91
CA GLU A 82 16.75 4.83 3.81
C GLU A 82 17.92 4.27 3.00
N PHE A 83 19.12 4.71 3.35
CA PHE A 83 20.36 4.30 2.70
C PHE A 83 21.36 3.85 3.74
N ASP A 84 22.28 3.00 3.30
CA ASP A 84 23.44 2.60 4.07
C ASP A 84 24.22 3.83 4.57
N PRO A 85 24.60 3.89 5.86
CA PRO A 85 25.33 5.03 6.43
C PRO A 85 26.65 5.36 5.74
N ASP A 86 27.31 4.38 5.11
CA ASP A 86 28.61 4.55 4.47
C ASP A 86 28.49 5.09 3.04
N LEU A 87 27.30 5.03 2.45
CA LEU A 87 27.02 5.69 1.18
C LEU A 87 26.89 7.20 1.41
N HIS A 88 27.61 8.00 0.62
CA HIS A 88 27.58 9.47 0.69
C HIS A 88 26.83 10.11 -0.49
N ALA A 89 26.71 9.39 -1.61
CA ALA A 89 25.94 9.80 -2.77
C ALA A 89 25.45 8.55 -3.51
N THR A 90 24.21 8.60 -3.99
CA THR A 90 23.57 7.50 -4.72
C THR A 90 22.47 8.03 -5.64
N GLU A 91 21.81 7.16 -6.39
CA GLU A 91 20.67 7.51 -7.23
C GLU A 91 19.35 7.14 -6.53
N CYS A 92 18.37 8.05 -6.62
CA CYS A 92 17.02 7.82 -6.13
C CYS A 92 16.39 6.61 -6.84
N PRO A 93 15.85 5.60 -6.12
CA PRO A 93 15.27 4.40 -6.73
C PRO A 93 14.01 4.66 -7.58
N PHE A 94 13.34 5.81 -7.39
CA PHE A 94 12.10 6.14 -8.10
C PHE A 94 12.31 6.89 -9.40
N CYS A 95 13.30 7.78 -9.44
CA CYS A 95 13.47 8.71 -10.57
C CYS A 95 14.93 8.85 -11.05
N ALA A 96 15.85 8.06 -10.49
CA ALA A 96 17.28 8.07 -10.80
C ALA A 96 17.99 9.42 -10.62
N THR A 97 17.36 10.37 -9.92
CA THR A 97 18.00 11.65 -9.59
C THR A 97 19.13 11.40 -8.57
N PRO A 98 20.35 11.92 -8.79
CA PRO A 98 21.42 11.84 -7.81
C PRO A 98 21.00 12.52 -6.50
N VAL A 99 21.20 11.83 -5.38
CA VAL A 99 20.88 12.30 -4.04
C VAL A 99 22.09 12.16 -3.12
N VAL A 100 22.25 13.13 -2.22
CA VAL A 100 23.24 13.08 -1.15
C VAL A 100 22.59 12.46 0.07
N THR A 101 23.25 11.45 0.63
CA THR A 101 22.76 10.64 1.74
C THR A 101 23.18 11.26 3.07
N ASP A 102 22.66 12.45 3.36
CA ASP A 102 22.72 12.99 4.73
C ASP A 102 21.72 14.14 4.93
N THR A 103 20.42 13.83 4.98
CA THR A 103 19.40 14.84 5.34
C THR A 103 19.04 14.84 6.83
N GLY A 104 19.83 14.15 7.66
CA GLY A 104 19.64 14.06 9.11
C GLY A 104 18.69 12.94 9.54
N PRO A 105 18.50 12.78 10.87
CA PRO A 105 17.63 11.76 11.43
C PRO A 105 16.15 12.07 11.14
N SER A 106 15.42 11.06 10.66
CA SER A 106 13.96 11.06 10.58
C SER A 106 13.40 10.22 11.73
N ARG A 107 12.33 10.69 12.35
CA ARG A 107 11.60 9.92 13.36
C ARG A 107 10.40 9.28 12.71
N GLN A 108 10.26 7.97 12.86
CA GLN A 108 9.21 7.18 12.22
C GLN A 108 8.55 6.27 13.27
N ILE A 109 7.32 5.85 13.00
CA ILE A 109 6.68 4.76 13.75
C ILE A 109 7.28 3.47 13.20
N LYS A 110 7.75 2.59 14.10
CA LYS A 110 8.32 1.28 13.75
C LYS A 110 7.30 0.45 12.97
N PRO A 111 7.69 -0.13 11.82
CA PRO A 111 6.86 -1.13 11.15
C PRO A 111 6.52 -2.28 12.10
N ARG A 112 5.26 -2.74 12.06
CA ARG A 112 4.80 -3.90 12.85
C ARG A 112 4.79 -5.18 12.03
N ALA A 113 4.66 -5.04 10.72
CA ALA A 113 4.64 -6.12 9.76
C ALA A 113 5.40 -5.74 8.50
N VAL A 114 5.77 -6.75 7.73
CA VAL A 114 6.33 -6.64 6.40
C VAL A 114 5.65 -7.67 5.52
N LEU A 115 5.46 -7.35 4.24
CA LEU A 115 5.11 -8.33 3.23
C LEU A 115 6.41 -8.74 2.54
N PRO A 116 7.01 -9.91 2.86
CA PRO A 116 8.31 -10.28 2.30
C PRO A 116 8.25 -10.33 0.78
N PHE A 117 9.36 -9.98 0.12
CA PHE A 117 9.48 -10.27 -1.31
C PHE A 117 9.33 -11.79 -1.51
N ALA A 118 8.50 -12.18 -2.48
CA ALA A 118 8.25 -13.58 -2.83
C ALA A 118 8.91 -13.99 -4.15
N LEU A 119 9.49 -13.02 -4.87
CA LEU A 119 10.13 -13.23 -6.17
C LEU A 119 11.59 -12.80 -6.08
N GLU A 120 12.47 -13.62 -6.63
CA GLU A 120 13.84 -13.24 -6.90
C GLU A 120 13.91 -12.18 -8.03
N GLU A 121 15.02 -11.44 -8.09
CA GLU A 121 15.24 -10.42 -9.14
C GLU A 121 15.12 -10.99 -10.55
N LYS A 122 15.62 -12.22 -10.74
CA LYS A 122 15.61 -12.89 -12.04
C LYS A 122 14.18 -13.21 -12.48
N GLU A 123 13.37 -13.75 -11.57
CA GLU A 123 11.96 -14.08 -11.82
C GLU A 123 11.15 -12.82 -12.12
N ALA A 124 11.34 -11.76 -11.33
CA ALA A 124 10.69 -10.48 -11.54
C ALA A 124 11.04 -9.89 -12.93
N ARG A 125 12.31 -10.00 -13.35
CA ARG A 125 12.77 -9.53 -14.65
C ARG A 125 12.19 -10.34 -15.81
N GLU A 126 12.13 -11.66 -15.66
CA GLU A 126 11.54 -12.56 -16.66
C GLU A 126 10.05 -12.24 -16.85
N ALA A 127 9.28 -12.15 -15.76
CA ALA A 127 7.87 -11.80 -15.78
C ALA A 127 7.61 -10.42 -16.41
N MET A 128 8.40 -9.40 -16.06
CA MET A 128 8.31 -8.08 -16.67
C MET A 128 8.59 -8.11 -18.18
N THR A 129 9.60 -8.88 -18.60
CA THR A 129 10.01 -8.99 -20.00
C THR A 129 8.93 -9.69 -20.82
N GLU A 130 8.35 -10.77 -20.30
CA GLU A 130 7.25 -11.49 -20.94
C GLU A 130 6.02 -10.59 -21.11
N TRP A 131 5.61 -9.91 -20.04
CA TRP A 131 4.48 -8.98 -20.07
C TRP A 131 4.68 -7.88 -21.12
N LEU A 132 5.85 -7.23 -21.16
CA LEU A 132 6.17 -6.20 -22.15
C LEU A 132 6.22 -6.73 -23.59
N GLY A 133 6.62 -8.00 -23.77
CA GLY A 133 6.61 -8.69 -25.05
C GLY A 133 5.21 -8.97 -25.59
N ALA A 134 4.22 -9.16 -24.72
CA ALA A 134 2.83 -9.43 -25.08
C ALA A 134 2.03 -8.17 -25.47
N LEU A 135 2.54 -6.98 -25.19
CA LEU A 135 1.86 -5.71 -25.49
C LEU A 135 2.02 -5.34 -26.97
N TRP A 136 0.95 -5.51 -27.75
CA TRP A 136 0.92 -5.26 -29.20
C TRP A 136 1.27 -3.80 -29.60
N PHE A 137 1.12 -2.84 -28.69
CA PHE A 137 1.41 -1.42 -28.90
C PHE A 137 2.46 -0.85 -27.93
N ALA A 138 3.29 -1.69 -27.32
CA ALA A 138 4.38 -1.18 -26.49
C ALA A 138 5.37 -0.38 -27.37
N PRO A 139 5.79 0.83 -26.95
CA PRO A 139 6.83 1.57 -27.65
C PRO A 139 8.12 0.73 -27.75
N ASN A 140 8.75 0.67 -28.91
CA ASN A 140 9.97 -0.11 -29.13
C ASN A 140 11.08 0.20 -28.09
N GLY A 141 11.20 1.47 -27.70
CA GLY A 141 12.16 1.90 -26.67
C GLY A 141 11.91 1.31 -25.27
N LEU A 142 10.66 0.97 -24.94
CA LEU A 142 10.31 0.32 -23.67
C LEU A 142 10.73 -1.15 -23.65
N GLN A 143 10.52 -1.86 -24.77
CA GLN A 143 10.99 -3.25 -24.92
C GLN A 143 12.52 -3.34 -24.96
N GLU A 144 13.18 -2.39 -25.62
CA GLU A 144 14.65 -2.29 -25.58
C GLU A 144 15.16 -1.95 -24.17
N TYR A 145 14.47 -1.09 -23.43
CA TYR A 145 14.83 -0.77 -22.06
C TYR A 145 14.79 -2.02 -21.16
N ALA A 146 13.73 -2.82 -21.26
CA ALA A 146 13.61 -4.08 -20.52
C ALA A 146 14.67 -5.11 -20.94
N ARG A 147 15.01 -5.19 -22.24
CA ARG A 147 16.00 -6.13 -22.77
C ARG A 147 17.46 -5.75 -22.47
N LYS A 148 17.74 -4.50 -22.07
CA LYS A 148 19.10 -4.02 -21.76
C LYS A 148 19.69 -4.59 -20.45
N GLY A 149 18.99 -5.50 -19.78
CA GLY A 149 19.54 -6.27 -18.65
C GLY A 149 19.88 -5.41 -17.44
N ARG A 150 19.22 -4.25 -17.27
CA ARG A 150 19.34 -3.49 -16.03
C ARG A 150 18.76 -4.33 -14.89
N ARG A 151 19.52 -4.44 -13.79
CA ARG A 151 19.09 -5.16 -12.60
C ARG A 151 17.87 -4.46 -12.00
N LEU A 152 16.81 -5.20 -11.68
CA LEU A 152 15.70 -4.67 -10.92
C LEU A 152 16.11 -4.52 -9.46
N SER A 153 15.72 -3.40 -8.85
CA SER A 153 15.95 -3.14 -7.43
C SER A 153 14.61 -3.22 -6.71
N GLY A 154 14.49 -4.09 -5.72
CA GLY A 154 13.32 -4.15 -4.86
C GLY A 154 13.33 -2.99 -3.86
N ILE A 155 12.15 -2.47 -3.57
CA ILE A 155 11.95 -1.42 -2.58
C ILE A 155 10.70 -1.71 -1.75
N TYR A 156 10.83 -1.61 -0.43
CA TYR A 156 9.70 -1.62 0.50
C TYR A 156 9.06 -0.24 0.53
N THR A 157 7.79 -0.18 0.14
CA THR A 157 6.97 1.03 0.22
C THR A 157 6.11 0.98 1.48
N PRO A 158 6.19 1.99 2.36
CA PRO A 158 5.45 1.98 3.62
C PRO A 158 3.96 2.11 3.35
N CYS A 159 3.17 1.42 4.16
CA CYS A 159 1.73 1.46 4.11
C CYS A 159 1.16 1.53 5.54
N TRP A 160 0.00 2.17 5.66
CA TRP A 160 -0.84 2.10 6.84
C TRP A 160 -1.96 1.10 6.58
N THR A 161 -2.24 0.22 7.53
CA THR A 161 -3.47 -0.57 7.58
C THR A 161 -4.35 -0.04 8.72
N PHE A 162 -5.66 -0.09 8.51
CA PHE A 162 -6.63 0.39 9.50
C PHE A 162 -7.77 -0.59 9.64
N ASP A 163 -8.01 -0.99 10.89
CA ASP A 163 -9.18 -1.77 11.28
C ASP A 163 -10.24 -0.86 11.87
N ALA A 164 -11.51 -1.16 11.57
CA ALA A 164 -12.62 -0.37 12.07
C ALA A 164 -13.89 -1.20 12.23
N ASP A 165 -14.38 -1.30 13.47
CA ASP A 165 -15.73 -1.80 13.75
C ASP A 165 -16.76 -0.65 13.66
N THR A 166 -17.36 -0.50 12.47
CA THR A 166 -18.27 0.61 12.19
C THR A 166 -19.73 0.24 12.47
N LYS A 167 -20.46 1.17 13.07
CA LYS A 167 -21.90 1.08 13.34
C LYS A 167 -22.56 2.38 12.90
N SER A 168 -23.26 2.35 11.77
CA SER A 168 -23.78 3.54 11.10
C SER A 168 -25.30 3.55 11.05
N SER A 169 -25.92 4.65 11.51
CA SER A 169 -27.34 4.93 11.30
C SER A 169 -27.55 5.80 10.08
N TYR A 170 -28.61 5.57 9.32
CA TYR A 170 -28.92 6.38 8.14
C TYR A 170 -30.39 6.77 8.05
N ASN A 171 -30.65 7.86 7.33
CA ASN A 171 -31.96 8.26 6.85
C ASN A 171 -31.87 8.45 5.34
N GLY A 172 -32.92 8.12 4.60
CA GLY A 172 -32.90 8.12 3.15
C GLY A 172 -34.28 7.91 2.55
N ALA A 173 -34.31 7.55 1.27
CA ALA A 173 -35.53 7.22 0.57
C ALA A 173 -35.33 6.10 -0.46
N ARG A 174 -36.29 5.17 -0.49
CA ARG A 174 -36.44 4.13 -1.50
C ARG A 174 -37.23 4.67 -2.67
N GLY A 175 -36.67 4.57 -3.87
CA GLY A 175 -37.30 4.96 -5.12
C GLY A 175 -37.70 3.74 -5.94
N ILE A 176 -38.99 3.61 -6.26
CA ILE A 176 -39.49 2.61 -7.22
C ILE A 176 -39.78 3.32 -8.54
N VAL A 177 -39.16 2.84 -9.61
CA VAL A 177 -39.36 3.34 -10.97
C VAL A 177 -40.66 2.75 -11.51
N TYR A 178 -41.53 3.62 -11.99
CA TYR A 178 -42.74 3.24 -12.70
C TYR A 178 -42.86 4.07 -13.98
N TYR A 179 -43.64 3.57 -14.92
CA TYR A 179 -43.77 4.18 -16.24
C TYR A 179 -45.18 4.73 -16.43
N GLU A 180 -45.26 5.95 -16.94
CA GLU A 180 -46.51 6.57 -17.37
C GLU A 180 -46.43 6.91 -18.86
N ASP A 181 -47.56 6.74 -19.55
CA ASP A 181 -47.68 7.07 -20.97
C ASP A 181 -48.10 8.54 -21.12
N HIS A 182 -47.26 9.34 -21.78
CA HIS A 182 -47.53 10.73 -22.09
C HIS A 182 -47.81 10.89 -23.59
N LYS A 183 -48.94 11.49 -23.93
CA LYS A 183 -49.24 11.90 -25.31
C LYS A 183 -48.47 13.17 -25.63
N VAL A 184 -47.58 13.09 -26.61
CA VAL A 184 -46.86 14.25 -27.16
C VAL A 184 -47.24 14.44 -28.62
N VAL A 185 -47.32 15.69 -29.07
CA VAL A 185 -47.52 16.00 -30.49
C VAL A 185 -46.17 16.35 -31.07
N ARG A 186 -45.71 15.56 -32.05
CA ARG A 186 -44.45 15.79 -32.77
C ARG A 186 -44.75 15.75 -34.26
N ASN A 187 -44.36 16.80 -34.99
CA ASN A 187 -44.63 16.96 -36.42
C ASN A 187 -46.12 16.75 -36.80
N GLY A 188 -47.04 17.27 -35.99
CA GLY A 188 -48.49 17.18 -36.23
C GLY A 188 -49.11 15.79 -36.01
N ARG A 189 -48.35 14.80 -35.53
CA ARG A 189 -48.85 13.46 -35.18
C ARG A 189 -48.81 13.25 -33.68
N HIS A 190 -49.84 12.58 -33.15
CA HIS A 190 -49.86 12.14 -31.76
C HIS A 190 -48.96 10.91 -31.59
N GLU A 191 -48.00 11.00 -30.68
CA GLU A 191 -47.10 9.92 -30.30
C GLU A 191 -47.25 9.63 -28.80
N ILE A 192 -47.32 8.35 -28.42
CA ILE A 192 -47.31 7.94 -27.02
C ILE A 192 -45.86 7.72 -26.61
N ARG A 193 -45.36 8.55 -25.70
CA ARG A 193 -44.03 8.43 -25.13
C ARG A 193 -44.13 7.89 -23.71
N ARG A 194 -43.49 6.76 -23.46
CA ARG A 194 -43.34 6.21 -22.11
C ARG A 194 -42.30 7.02 -21.33
N VAL A 195 -42.69 7.60 -20.20
CA VAL A 195 -41.83 8.42 -19.34
C VAL A 195 -41.64 7.71 -18.00
N ALA A 196 -40.38 7.56 -17.59
CA ALA A 196 -40.04 7.00 -16.28
C ALA A 196 -40.27 8.04 -15.18
N LYS A 197 -41.04 7.68 -14.15
CA LYS A 197 -41.20 8.44 -12.90
C LYS A 197 -40.70 7.60 -11.72
N VAL A 198 -40.34 8.26 -10.62
CA VAL A 198 -39.85 7.60 -9.41
C VAL A 198 -40.78 7.94 -8.25
N ARG A 199 -41.31 6.91 -7.58
CA ARG A 199 -42.07 7.07 -6.34
C ARG A 199 -41.10 6.90 -5.17
N TRP A 200 -40.93 7.96 -4.39
CA TRP A 200 -40.06 7.96 -3.22
C TRP A 200 -40.85 7.66 -1.95
N THR A 201 -40.36 6.74 -1.14
CA THR A 201 -40.83 6.46 0.22
C THR A 201 -39.67 6.62 1.20
N PRO A 202 -39.85 7.28 2.36
CA PRO A 202 -38.81 7.38 3.37
C PRO A 202 -38.29 5.99 3.78
N ALA A 203 -36.99 5.91 4.06
CA ALA A 203 -36.33 4.73 4.59
C ALA A 203 -35.31 5.17 5.64
N SER A 204 -35.13 4.38 6.69
CA SER A 204 -34.13 4.62 7.73
C SER A 204 -33.72 3.30 8.33
N GLY A 205 -32.48 3.18 8.77
CA GLY A 205 -31.97 1.94 9.29
C GLY A 205 -30.60 2.08 9.92
N ARG A 206 -29.97 0.92 10.18
CA ARG A 206 -28.62 0.82 10.69
C ARG A 206 -27.88 -0.26 9.92
N VAL A 207 -26.65 0.02 9.56
CA VAL A 207 -25.71 -0.94 8.99
C VAL A 207 -24.49 -1.03 9.91
N ALA A 208 -23.93 -2.22 10.03
CA ALA A 208 -22.68 -2.45 10.75
C ALA A 208 -21.72 -3.18 9.82
N ARG A 209 -20.45 -2.82 9.89
CA ARG A 209 -19.39 -3.44 9.10
C ARG A 209 -18.08 -3.36 9.86
N PHE A 210 -17.42 -4.51 9.99
CA PHE A 210 -16.02 -4.57 10.34
C PHE A 210 -15.17 -4.40 9.08
N PHE A 211 -14.17 -3.55 9.17
CA PHE A 211 -13.11 -3.39 8.19
C PHE A 211 -11.84 -3.93 8.81
N ASP A 212 -11.16 -4.78 8.06
CA ASP A 212 -9.90 -5.44 8.41
C ASP A 212 -8.89 -5.05 7.32
N ASP A 213 -7.75 -4.51 7.73
CA ASP A 213 -6.64 -4.10 6.88
C ASP A 213 -7.01 -3.15 5.71
N VAL A 214 -7.66 -2.02 6.01
CA VAL A 214 -7.83 -0.96 4.99
C VAL A 214 -6.48 -0.32 4.67
N LEU A 215 -5.86 -0.78 3.58
CA LEU A 215 -4.52 -0.39 3.17
C LEU A 215 -4.47 1.00 2.50
N ILE A 216 -3.59 1.87 3.00
CA ILE A 216 -3.25 3.18 2.43
C ILE A 216 -1.74 3.27 2.24
N VAL A 217 -1.29 3.47 1.00
CA VAL A 217 0.13 3.70 0.68
C VAL A 217 0.60 5.00 1.34
N ALA A 218 1.63 4.90 2.17
CA ALA A 218 2.15 5.98 3.00
C ALA A 218 3.29 6.78 2.35
N SER A 219 3.49 6.64 1.04
CA SER A 219 4.51 7.36 0.26
C SER A 219 3.89 8.37 -0.70
N GLU A 220 4.50 9.56 -0.78
CA GLU A 220 4.17 10.57 -1.78
C GLU A 220 4.95 10.45 -3.11
N ALA A 221 5.98 9.59 -3.16
CA ALA A 221 6.92 9.48 -4.28
C ALA A 221 6.25 9.13 -5.62
N LEU A 222 5.17 8.36 -5.59
CA LEU A 222 4.40 8.00 -6.77
C LEU A 222 3.14 8.87 -6.89
N PRO A 223 2.72 9.31 -8.08
CA PRO A 223 1.41 9.98 -8.25
C PRO A 223 0.24 9.13 -7.73
N LYS A 224 -0.78 9.77 -7.13
CA LYS A 224 -1.94 9.07 -6.50
C LYS A 224 -2.58 8.00 -7.40
N ARG A 225 -2.69 8.26 -8.71
CA ARG A 225 -3.25 7.31 -9.69
C ARG A 225 -2.53 5.94 -9.70
N PHE A 226 -1.22 5.93 -9.44
CA PHE A 226 -0.43 4.70 -9.40
C PHE A 226 -0.51 4.03 -8.03
N ARG A 227 -0.55 4.81 -6.94
CA ARG A 227 -0.72 4.29 -5.58
C ARG A 227 -1.98 3.42 -5.45
N SER A 228 -3.11 3.90 -5.98
CA SER A 228 -4.37 3.15 -5.94
C SER A 228 -4.34 1.86 -6.76
N GLY A 229 -3.49 1.77 -7.78
CA GLY A 229 -3.31 0.54 -8.57
C GLY A 229 -2.42 -0.49 -7.88
N ILE A 230 -1.44 -0.02 -7.10
CA ILE A 230 -0.47 -0.85 -6.38
C ILE A 230 -1.05 -1.42 -5.08
N ALA A 231 -2.03 -0.76 -4.46
CA ALA A 231 -2.59 -1.14 -3.16
C ALA A 231 -3.44 -2.43 -3.13
N ASN A 232 -3.42 -3.28 -4.17
CA ASN A 232 -4.14 -4.56 -4.21
C ASN A 232 -3.22 -5.73 -3.84
N TRP A 233 -2.58 -5.65 -2.68
CA TRP A 233 -1.69 -6.70 -2.19
C TRP A 233 -2.47 -7.81 -1.50
N ASP A 234 -1.98 -9.04 -1.59
CA ASP A 234 -2.45 -10.14 -0.77
C ASP A 234 -1.78 -10.06 0.61
N LEU A 235 -2.51 -9.51 1.57
CA LEU A 235 -2.01 -9.28 2.93
C LEU A 235 -2.01 -10.56 3.78
N THR A 236 -2.50 -11.69 3.27
CA THR A 236 -2.49 -12.97 4.00
C THR A 236 -1.08 -13.52 4.27
N ARG A 237 -0.07 -12.97 3.58
CA ARG A 237 1.35 -13.29 3.75
C ARG A 237 2.13 -12.23 4.55
N LEU A 238 1.44 -11.35 5.27
CA LEU A 238 2.10 -10.42 6.17
C LEU A 238 2.80 -11.21 7.29
N GLU A 239 4.07 -10.91 7.47
CA GLU A 239 4.89 -11.44 8.56
C GLU A 239 5.19 -10.33 9.57
N PRO A 240 5.34 -10.64 10.87
CA PRO A 240 5.85 -9.69 11.84
C PRO A 240 7.16 -9.06 11.34
N TYR A 241 7.31 -7.76 11.52
CA TYR A 241 8.49 -7.05 11.02
C TYR A 241 9.77 -7.59 11.68
N LEU A 242 10.67 -8.08 10.83
CA LEU A 242 12.03 -8.49 11.15
C LEU A 242 12.98 -7.74 10.20
N PRO A 243 14.00 -7.02 10.71
CA PRO A 243 14.94 -6.28 9.86
C PRO A 243 15.64 -7.14 8.80
N GLU A 244 15.79 -8.44 9.04
CA GLU A 244 16.40 -9.43 8.15
C GLU A 244 15.74 -9.44 6.76
N TYR A 245 14.43 -9.18 6.68
CA TYR A 245 13.73 -9.07 5.39
C TYR A 245 14.21 -7.89 4.54
N LEU A 246 14.81 -6.86 5.15
CA LEU A 246 15.35 -5.70 4.45
C LEU A 246 16.80 -5.91 3.99
N ALA A 247 17.46 -7.01 4.37
CA ALA A 247 18.85 -7.27 4.01
C ALA A 247 19.04 -7.31 2.48
N GLY A 248 19.58 -6.25 1.89
CA GLY A 248 19.73 -6.12 0.43
C GLY A 248 18.58 -5.46 -0.32
N PHE A 249 17.55 -5.02 0.39
CA PHE A 249 16.47 -4.22 -0.13
C PHE A 249 16.57 -2.78 0.38
N ARG A 250 15.92 -1.85 -0.31
CA ARG A 250 15.75 -0.47 0.16
C ARG A 250 14.39 -0.34 0.82
N ALA A 251 14.29 0.52 1.83
CA ALA A 251 13.01 0.90 2.42
C ALA A 251 12.76 2.39 2.24
N GLU A 252 11.52 2.75 1.93
CA GLU A 252 11.04 4.12 2.02
C GLU A 252 10.57 4.42 3.44
N ALA A 253 10.90 5.62 3.92
CA ALA A 253 10.23 6.20 5.08
C ALA A 253 8.87 6.77 4.66
N TYR A 254 7.89 6.74 5.55
CA TYR A 254 6.59 7.32 5.22
C TYR A 254 6.69 8.84 5.09
N THR A 255 5.87 9.36 4.20
CA THR A 255 5.69 10.81 3.95
C THR A 255 4.24 11.24 4.14
N VAL A 256 3.31 10.28 4.10
CA VAL A 256 1.92 10.48 4.49
C VAL A 256 1.78 10.08 5.95
N GLU A 257 1.55 11.08 6.79
CA GLU A 257 1.37 10.90 8.24
C GLU A 257 0.11 10.10 8.57
N LEU A 258 0.12 9.42 9.72
CA LEU A 258 -0.95 8.54 10.21
C LEU A 258 -2.34 9.19 10.15
N GLU A 259 -2.47 10.44 10.61
CA GLU A 259 -3.75 11.16 10.62
C GLU A 259 -4.27 11.41 9.20
N GLN A 260 -3.38 11.79 8.27
CA GLN A 260 -3.74 12.02 6.88
C GLN A 260 -4.18 10.72 6.21
N ALA A 261 -3.42 9.64 6.41
CA ALA A 261 -3.75 8.32 5.89
C ALA A 261 -5.10 7.83 6.41
N PHE A 262 -5.41 8.05 7.69
CA PHE A 262 -6.70 7.69 8.27
C PHE A 262 -7.87 8.43 7.61
N ARG A 263 -7.72 9.72 7.27
CA ARG A 263 -8.76 10.45 6.51
C ARG A 263 -9.01 9.81 5.15
N GLU A 264 -7.96 9.34 4.47
CA GLU A 264 -8.10 8.62 3.19
C GLU A 264 -8.78 7.26 3.39
N ALA A 265 -8.38 6.49 4.41
CA ALA A 265 -8.99 5.21 4.78
C ALA A 265 -10.48 5.37 5.11
N ARG A 266 -10.86 6.39 5.89
CA ARG A 266 -12.27 6.72 6.16
C ARG A 266 -13.05 6.95 4.87
N GLY A 267 -12.49 7.66 3.90
CA GLY A 267 -13.14 7.83 2.59
C GLY A 267 -13.37 6.51 1.85
N VAL A 268 -12.48 5.52 2.00
CA VAL A 268 -12.68 4.15 1.48
C VAL A 268 -13.82 3.45 2.21
N MET A 269 -13.79 3.46 3.55
CA MET A 269 -14.81 2.84 4.40
C MET A 269 -16.19 3.45 4.15
N ASP A 270 -16.30 4.78 4.09
CA ASP A 270 -17.55 5.53 3.87
C ASP A 270 -18.21 5.16 2.54
N ARG A 271 -17.43 4.92 1.48
CA ARG A 271 -17.99 4.47 0.18
C ARG A 271 -18.61 3.08 0.28
N GLN A 272 -17.98 2.18 1.03
CA GLN A 272 -18.50 0.83 1.24
C GLN A 272 -19.72 0.84 2.17
N ILE A 273 -19.71 1.63 3.25
CA ILE A 273 -20.86 1.83 4.12
C ILE A 273 -22.03 2.43 3.32
N LEU A 274 -21.79 3.44 2.49
CA LEU A 274 -22.82 4.03 1.62
C LEU A 274 -23.42 2.99 0.67
N ARG A 275 -22.61 2.07 0.15
CA ARG A 275 -23.09 0.96 -0.68
C ARG A 275 -24.00 0.03 0.13
N ASP A 276 -23.62 -0.33 1.35
CA ASP A 276 -24.43 -1.17 2.24
C ASP A 276 -25.75 -0.50 2.59
N VAL A 277 -25.73 0.80 2.92
CA VAL A 277 -26.94 1.59 3.15
C VAL A 277 -27.85 1.57 1.92
N LYS A 278 -27.31 1.74 0.72
CA LYS A 278 -28.11 1.66 -0.52
C LYS A 278 -28.72 0.28 -0.73
N PHE A 279 -28.00 -0.79 -0.41
CA PHE A 279 -28.55 -2.16 -0.46
C PHE A 279 -29.66 -2.37 0.57
N ASP A 280 -29.46 -1.90 1.80
CA ASP A 280 -30.45 -2.00 2.87
C ASP A 280 -31.73 -1.19 2.54
N ILE A 281 -31.59 0.02 1.99
CA ILE A 281 -32.71 0.80 1.46
C ILE A 281 -33.40 0.04 0.32
N GLY A 282 -32.67 -0.55 -0.62
CA GLY A 282 -33.22 -1.29 -1.76
C GLY A 282 -34.00 -0.42 -2.77
N GLY A 283 -34.80 -1.05 -3.63
CA GLY A 283 -35.52 -0.38 -4.72
C GLY A 283 -34.66 -0.10 -5.97
N ASP A 284 -35.24 0.56 -6.97
CA ASP A 284 -34.57 0.86 -8.24
C ASP A 284 -33.64 2.08 -8.15
N ARG A 285 -33.93 2.99 -7.23
CA ARG A 285 -33.15 4.20 -6.95
C ARG A 285 -33.11 4.44 -5.44
N GLN A 286 -32.01 5.01 -4.96
CA GLN A 286 -31.81 5.32 -3.54
C GLN A 286 -31.38 6.77 -3.36
N ARG A 287 -31.84 7.39 -2.28
CA ARG A 287 -31.29 8.62 -1.71
C ARG A 287 -30.84 8.31 -0.30
N VAL A 288 -29.61 8.72 0.04
CA VAL A 288 -28.97 8.57 1.35
C VAL A 288 -28.50 9.95 1.75
#